data_AF-K0VKD1-F1
#
_entry.id   AF-K0VKD1-F1
#
_cell.length_a   1.000
_cell.length_b   1.000
_cell.length_c   1.000
_cell.angle_alpha   90.00
_cell.angle_beta   90.00
_cell.angle_gamma   90.00
#
_symmetry.space_group_name_H-M   'P 1'
#
loop_
_entity.id
_entity.type
_entity.pdbx_description
1 polymer ?
#
loop_
_entity_poly.entity_id
_entity_poly.type
_entity_poly.pdbx_seq_one_letter_code
_entity_poly.pdbx_strand_id
1 'polypeptide(L)'
;MSYHNPYTPPRKSATFDDYTLAEIRRAAATGIYDIRGAGTKRKVPHFDDLLFLGASISRYPLEGYREKCDTTVVLGSRFAKKPITLKTPITIAGMSFGALSGNAKEALGRGATISGTS
;
A
#
# COMPACT_ATOMS: atom_id res chain seq x y z
N MET A 1 -46.09 -23.91 25.06
CA MET A 1 -45.50 -23.28 23.86
C MET A 1 -44.44 -22.29 24.33
N SER A 2 -43.16 -22.62 24.16
CA SER A 2 -42.06 -21.70 24.45
C SER A 2 -42.00 -20.63 23.37
N TYR A 3 -42.18 -19.37 23.75
CA TYR A 3 -42.07 -18.23 22.83
C TYR A 3 -40.61 -18.09 22.37
N HIS A 4 -40.35 -18.42 21.12
CA HIS A 4 -39.03 -18.27 20.51
C HIS A 4 -38.95 -16.86 19.92
N ASN A 5 -38.37 -15.93 20.68
CA ASN A 5 -38.15 -14.58 20.17
C ASN A 5 -37.10 -14.65 19.04
N PRO A 6 -37.36 -14.08 17.84
CA PRO A 6 -36.34 -14.01 16.80
C PRO A 6 -35.15 -13.20 17.31
N TYR A 7 -33.94 -13.73 17.10
CA TYR A 7 -32.71 -13.03 17.49
C TYR A 7 -32.52 -11.82 16.58
N THR A 8 -32.72 -10.63 17.13
CA THR A 8 -32.36 -9.38 16.47
C THR A 8 -30.92 -9.05 16.82
N PRO A 9 -29.96 -9.15 15.87
CA PRO A 9 -28.59 -8.75 16.14
C PRO A 9 -28.55 -7.25 16.47
N PRO A 10 -27.69 -6.82 17.40
CA PRO A 10 -27.57 -5.42 17.75
C PRO A 10 -27.16 -4.58 16.53
N ARG A 11 -27.75 -3.39 16.41
CA ARG A 11 -27.36 -2.42 15.37
C ARG A 11 -25.90 -2.03 15.59
N LYS A 12 -25.05 -2.33 14.60
CA LYS A 12 -23.64 -1.97 14.64
C LYS A 12 -23.45 -0.45 14.58
N SER A 13 -22.41 0.03 15.24
CA SER A 13 -22.00 1.42 15.13
C SER A 13 -21.58 1.73 13.69
N ALA A 14 -21.97 2.90 13.17
CA ALA A 14 -21.48 3.37 11.87
C ALA A 14 -20.00 3.80 11.93
N THR A 15 -19.51 4.11 13.13
CA THR A 15 -18.15 4.62 13.37
C THR A 15 -17.17 3.52 13.74
N PHE A 16 -17.65 2.43 14.37
CA PHE A 16 -16.83 1.31 14.80
C PHE A 16 -17.28 0.05 14.07
N ASP A 17 -16.55 -0.34 13.03
CA ASP A 17 -16.75 -1.60 12.34
C ASP A 17 -16.26 -2.78 13.20
N ASP A 18 -16.60 -4.00 12.79
CA ASP A 18 -16.26 -5.22 13.54
C ASP A 18 -14.75 -5.36 13.74
N TYR A 19 -13.96 -4.96 12.74
CA TYR A 19 -12.51 -4.98 12.80
C TYR A 19 -11.97 -4.02 13.88
N THR A 20 -12.44 -2.77 13.89
CA THR A 20 -12.04 -1.78 14.91
C THR A 20 -12.44 -2.22 16.31
N LEU A 21 -13.65 -2.77 16.48
CA LEU A 21 -14.11 -3.31 17.77
C LEU A 21 -13.26 -4.50 18.23
N ALA A 22 -12.86 -5.40 17.33
CA ALA A 22 -11.99 -6.52 17.64
C ALA A 22 -10.61 -6.04 18.10
N GLU A 23 -10.02 -5.05 17.41
CA GLU A 23 -8.74 -4.46 17.79
C GLU A 23 -8.80 -3.73 19.13
N ILE A 24 -9.85 -2.94 19.39
CA ILE A 24 -10.05 -2.28 20.69
C ILE A 24 -10.10 -3.31 21.82
N ARG A 25 -10.86 -4.40 21.64
CA ARG A 25 -10.97 -5.48 22.63
C ARG A 25 -9.64 -6.20 22.84
N ARG A 26 -8.90 -6.49 21.76
CA ARG A 26 -7.57 -7.12 21.82
C ARG A 26 -6.58 -6.24 22.58
N ALA A 27 -6.54 -4.94 22.26
CA ALA A 27 -5.64 -3.99 22.91
C ALA A 27 -6.00 -3.82 24.40
N ALA A 28 -7.29 -3.75 24.73
CA ALA A 28 -7.76 -3.66 26.11
C ALA A 28 -7.43 -4.92 26.94
N ALA A 29 -7.52 -6.11 26.34
CA ALA A 29 -7.25 -7.37 27.03
C ALA A 29 -5.75 -7.65 27.21
N THR A 30 -4.91 -7.26 26.25
CA THR A 30 -3.47 -7.56 26.24
C THR A 30 -2.61 -6.42 26.77
N GLY A 31 -3.12 -5.19 26.79
CA GLY A 31 -2.34 -3.98 27.04
C GLY A 31 -1.36 -3.62 25.90
N ILE A 32 -1.37 -4.37 24.79
CA ILE A 32 -0.47 -4.20 23.67
C ILE A 32 -1.20 -3.42 22.58
N TYR A 33 -0.73 -2.21 22.28
CA TYR A 33 -1.16 -1.45 21.11
C TYR A 33 -0.22 -1.74 19.95
N ASP A 34 -0.78 -1.81 18.74
CA ASP A 34 0.00 -2.04 17.53
C ASP A 34 0.54 -0.72 16.99
N ILE A 35 1.85 -0.62 16.79
CA ILE A 35 2.47 0.56 16.17
C ILE A 35 2.28 0.42 14.66
N ARG A 36 1.18 0.98 14.14
CA ARG A 36 0.85 0.97 12.72
C ARG A 36 0.62 2.37 12.18
N GLY A 37 0.84 2.53 10.87
CA GLY A 37 0.43 3.74 10.16
C GLY A 37 -1.09 3.94 10.28
N ALA A 38 -1.53 5.18 10.48
CA ALA A 38 -2.94 5.52 10.65
C ALA A 38 -3.82 5.29 9.40
N GLY A 39 -3.22 4.86 8.28
CA GLY A 39 -3.90 4.67 7.00
C GLY A 39 -4.54 5.96 6.47
N THR A 40 -5.33 5.83 5.42
CA THR A 40 -6.18 6.93 4.93
C THR A 40 -7.52 6.93 5.65
N LYS A 41 -7.93 8.08 6.20
CA LYS A 41 -9.24 8.23 6.89
C LYS A 41 -10.43 8.26 5.93
N ARG A 42 -10.19 8.53 4.64
CA ARG A 42 -11.20 8.56 3.59
C ARG A 42 -11.09 7.31 2.72
N LYS A 43 -12.22 6.87 2.16
CA LYS A 43 -12.22 5.84 1.13
C LYS A 43 -11.37 6.31 -0.06
N VAL A 44 -10.42 5.49 -0.48
CA VAL A 44 -9.63 5.69 -1.69
C VAL A 44 -9.91 4.53 -2.66
N PRO A 45 -9.82 4.74 -3.97
CA PRO A 45 -9.93 3.65 -4.94
C PRO A 45 -8.89 2.55 -4.67
N HIS A 46 -9.30 1.30 -4.81
CA HIS A 46 -8.41 0.14 -4.77
C HIS A 46 -8.00 -0.25 -6.20
N PHE A 47 -6.98 -1.11 -6.34
CA PHE A 47 -6.60 -1.66 -7.65
C PHE A 47 -7.74 -2.46 -8.29
N ASP A 48 -8.63 -3.05 -7.50
CA ASP A 48 -9.82 -3.77 -8.00
C ASP A 48 -10.87 -2.84 -8.61
N ASP A 49 -10.80 -1.53 -8.30
CA ASP A 49 -11.68 -0.53 -8.91
C ASP A 49 -11.15 -0.05 -10.28
N LEU A 50 -9.95 -0.50 -10.69
CA LEU A 50 -9.29 -0.07 -11.92
C LEU A 50 -9.37 -1.14 -13.00
N LEU A 51 -9.86 -0.77 -14.19
CA LEU A 51 -9.81 -1.60 -15.39
C LEU A 51 -8.73 -1.06 -16.34
N PHE A 52 -7.73 -1.89 -16.65
CA PHE A 52 -6.74 -1.59 -17.67
C PHE A 52 -7.18 -2.19 -19.00
N LEU A 53 -7.31 -1.36 -20.03
CA LEU A 53 -7.57 -1.83 -21.38
C LEU A 53 -6.30 -2.49 -21.94
N GLY A 54 -6.44 -3.73 -22.40
CA GLY A 54 -5.35 -4.43 -23.06
C GLY A 54 -4.84 -3.66 -24.28
N ALA A 55 -3.53 -3.75 -24.53
CA ALA A 55 -2.89 -3.04 -25.63
C ALA A 55 -3.62 -3.32 -26.95
N SER A 56 -4.00 -4.58 -27.25
CA SER A 56 -4.61 -5.02 -28.52
C SER A 56 -5.87 -4.28 -28.95
N ILE A 57 -6.52 -3.52 -28.05
CA ILE A 57 -7.68 -2.68 -28.36
C ILE A 57 -7.24 -1.31 -28.92
N SER A 58 -6.07 -0.79 -28.52
CA SER A 58 -5.59 0.56 -28.85
C SER A 58 -4.27 0.59 -29.65
N ARG A 59 -3.41 -0.43 -29.53
CA ARG A 59 -2.07 -0.52 -30.12
C ARG A 59 -1.53 -1.95 -30.10
N TYR A 60 -0.58 -2.27 -30.97
CA TYR A 60 0.10 -3.56 -30.87
C TYR A 60 0.92 -3.66 -29.58
N PRO A 61 0.83 -4.78 -28.83
CA PRO A 61 1.65 -5.01 -27.66
C PRO A 61 3.14 -5.09 -28.06
N LEU A 62 4.03 -4.69 -27.15
CA LEU A 62 5.47 -4.81 -27.37
C LEU A 62 5.83 -6.28 -27.55
N GLU A 63 6.61 -6.57 -28.59
CA GLU A 63 7.14 -7.90 -28.83
C GLU A 63 8.43 -8.08 -28.02
N GLY A 64 8.42 -8.92 -26.98
CA GLY A 64 9.52 -9.00 -26.01
C GLY A 64 10.90 -9.39 -26.56
N TYR A 65 10.99 -9.94 -27.78
CA TYR A 65 12.25 -10.22 -28.46
C TYR A 65 12.72 -9.09 -29.39
N ARG A 66 11.80 -8.19 -29.81
CA ARG A 66 12.13 -7.03 -30.66
C ARG A 66 12.33 -5.76 -29.83
N GLU A 67 11.57 -5.61 -28.76
CA GLU A 67 11.45 -4.38 -28.01
C GLU A 67 11.54 -4.65 -26.51
N LYS A 68 12.24 -3.77 -25.78
CA LYS A 68 12.34 -3.84 -24.32
C LYS A 68 11.31 -2.90 -23.69
N CYS A 69 10.63 -3.36 -22.65
CA CYS A 69 9.83 -2.50 -21.79
C CYS A 69 10.78 -1.63 -20.95
N ASP A 70 10.87 -0.34 -21.26
CA ASP A 70 11.67 0.60 -20.47
C ASP A 70 10.86 1.10 -19.27
N THR A 71 11.37 0.80 -18.07
CA THR A 71 10.79 1.21 -16.79
C THR A 71 11.52 2.40 -16.18
N THR A 72 12.51 2.97 -16.87
CA THR A 72 13.32 4.08 -16.38
C THR A 72 12.47 5.33 -16.23
N VAL A 73 12.57 6.01 -15.09
CA VAL A 73 11.86 7.25 -14.81
C VAL A 73 12.81 8.34 -14.34
N VAL A 74 12.56 9.58 -14.76
CA VAL A 74 13.34 10.75 -14.35
C VAL A 74 12.47 11.69 -13.53
N LEU A 75 12.73 11.77 -12.23
CA LEU A 75 12.05 12.68 -11.32
C LEU A 75 12.74 14.06 -11.32
N GLY A 76 11.93 15.12 -11.41
CA GLY A 76 12.42 16.50 -11.40
C GLY A 76 13.01 16.99 -12.74
N SER A 77 12.77 16.27 -13.84
CA SER A 77 13.30 16.59 -15.18
C SER A 77 13.01 18.02 -15.67
N ARG A 78 11.94 18.66 -15.17
CA ARG A 78 11.51 19.98 -15.63
C ARG A 78 12.19 21.17 -14.93
N PHE A 79 12.39 21.09 -13.60
CA PHE A 79 12.82 22.24 -12.79
C PHE A 79 13.91 21.93 -11.77
N ALA A 80 14.23 20.65 -11.53
CA ALA A 80 15.24 20.31 -10.54
C ALA A 80 16.64 20.60 -11.08
N LYS A 81 17.47 21.26 -10.27
CA LYS A 81 18.90 21.47 -10.60
C LYS A 81 19.66 20.15 -10.77
N LYS A 82 19.22 19.10 -10.07
CA LYS A 82 19.76 17.74 -10.14
C LYS A 82 18.59 16.74 -10.22
N PRO A 83 18.11 16.43 -11.43
CA PRO A 83 17.09 15.40 -11.63
C PRO A 83 17.59 14.03 -11.17
N ILE A 84 16.68 13.18 -10.71
CA ILE A 84 17.00 11.82 -10.25
C ILE A 84 16.51 10.84 -11.30
N THR A 85 17.40 9.97 -11.76
CA THR A 85 17.07 8.88 -12.68
C THR A 85 16.97 7.57 -11.91
N LEU A 86 15.83 6.89 -12.00
CA LEU A 86 15.56 5.60 -11.36
C LEU A 86 15.32 4.56 -12.45
N LYS A 87 15.80 3.33 -12.25
CA LYS A 87 15.59 2.23 -13.20
C LYS A 87 14.16 1.71 -13.24
N THR A 88 13.39 1.96 -12.17
CA THR A 88 12.01 1.49 -12.02
C THR A 88 11.13 2.59 -11.42
N PRO A 89 9.81 2.55 -11.66
CA PRO A 89 8.87 3.51 -11.08
C PRO A 89 8.47 3.18 -9.63
N ILE A 90 9.14 2.24 -8.98
CA ILE A 90 8.80 1.77 -7.63
C ILE A 90 9.91 2.19 -6.68
N THR A 91 9.55 2.91 -5.62
CA THR A 91 10.50 3.40 -4.60
C THR A 91 10.12 2.91 -3.22
N ILE A 92 11.09 2.84 -2.32
CA ILE A 92 10.89 2.55 -0.90
C ILE A 92 10.59 3.87 -0.19
N ALA A 93 9.38 3.98 0.36
CA ALA A 93 8.98 5.17 1.10
C ALA A 93 9.81 5.35 2.38
N GLY A 94 10.08 6.62 2.72
CA GLY A 94 10.79 6.96 3.95
C GLY A 94 10.01 6.57 5.20
N MET A 95 10.63 5.78 6.08
CA MET A 95 10.06 5.34 7.36
C MET A 95 10.89 5.89 8.54
N SER A 96 10.24 6.23 9.66
CA SER A 96 10.91 6.79 10.83
C SER A 96 11.79 5.76 11.56
N PHE A 97 12.80 6.23 12.31
CA PHE A 97 13.49 5.38 13.29
C PHE A 97 12.52 5.07 14.43
N GLY A 98 12.30 3.79 14.72
CA GLY A 98 11.26 3.31 15.63
C GLY A 98 10.14 2.54 14.95
N ALA A 99 9.82 2.86 13.68
CA ALA A 99 8.92 2.05 12.85
C ALA A 99 9.62 0.82 12.26
N LEU A 100 10.94 0.91 12.06
CA LEU A 100 11.80 -0.17 11.60
C LEU A 100 13.07 -0.25 12.46
N SER A 101 13.64 -1.46 12.56
CA SER A 101 14.95 -1.66 13.14
C SER A 101 16.05 -1.06 12.24
N GLY A 102 17.22 -0.76 12.83
CA GLY A 102 18.37 -0.24 12.09
C GLY A 102 18.79 -1.18 10.96
N ASN A 103 18.88 -2.48 11.26
CA ASN A 103 19.23 -3.52 10.28
C ASN A 103 18.22 -3.58 9.12
N ALA A 104 16.92 -3.41 9.39
CA ALA A 104 15.90 -3.41 8.35
C ALA A 104 16.04 -2.20 7.41
N LYS A 105 16.32 -1.01 7.95
CA LYS A 105 16.60 0.17 7.12
C LYS A 105 17.84 -0.01 6.24
N GLU A 106 18.91 -0.56 6.80
CA GLU A 106 20.14 -0.80 6.05
C GLU A 106 19.91 -1.82 4.92
N ALA A 107 19.21 -2.91 5.21
CA ALA A 107 18.86 -3.92 4.21
C ALA A 107 18.00 -3.33 3.07
N LEU A 108 16.99 -2.51 3.41
CA LEU A 108 16.15 -1.82 2.42
C LEU A 108 16.95 -0.85 1.55
N GLY A 109 17.85 -0.04 2.15
CA GLY A 109 18.69 0.90 1.40
C GLY A 109 19.68 0.20 0.46
N ARG A 110 20.28 -0.90 0.90
CA ARG A 110 21.13 -1.75 0.04
C ARG A 110 20.30 -2.35 -1.10
N GLY A 111 19.11 -2.87 -0.81
CA GLY A 111 18.18 -3.43 -1.80
C GLY A 111 17.73 -2.41 -2.84
N ALA A 112 17.41 -1.18 -2.41
CA ALA A 112 17.06 -0.07 -3.29
C ALA A 112 18.21 0.23 -4.26
N THR A 113 19.43 0.35 -3.74
CA THR A 113 20.64 0.63 -4.52
C THR A 113 20.88 -0.45 -5.59
N ILE A 114 20.80 -1.73 -5.22
CA ILE A 114 20.98 -2.86 -6.15
C ILE A 114 19.89 -2.84 -7.24
N SER A 115 18.65 -2.56 -6.86
CA SER A 115 17.50 -2.49 -7.77
C SER A 115 17.50 -1.21 -8.62
N GLY A 116 18.43 -0.29 -8.39
CA GLY A 116 18.51 1.00 -9.08
C GLY A 116 17.32 1.92 -8.79
N THR A 117 16.80 1.85 -7.56
CA THR A 117 15.74 2.72 -7.07
C THR A 117 16.14 3.39 -5.74
N SER A 118 15.27 4.24 -5.20
CA SER A 118 15.45 4.93 -3.91
C SER A 118 14.82 4.17 -2.75
#